data_AF-A0A5E7N102-F1
#
_entry.id   AF-A0A5E7N102-F1
#
_cell.length_a   1.000
_cell.length_b   1.000
_cell.length_c   1.000
_cell.angle_alpha   90.00
_cell.angle_beta   90.00
_cell.angle_gamma   90.00
#
_symmetry.space_group_name_H-M   'P 1'
#
loop_
_entity.id
_entity.type
_entity.pdbx_description
1 polymer ?
#
loop_
_entity_poly.entity_id
_entity_poly.type
_entity_poly.pdbx_seq_one_letter_code
_entity_poly.pdbx_strand_id
1 'polypeptide(L)'
;MFGLSEAAVVAKEPVRYLSSRSKFFSLAPNGLSNSQWAELMDLLRVEQGWTDTQLGKHIGISISMIRQCRIQMRPLPPAAKVRILAAMGVEMTRSSLIAALPSAVKDAVVAADGQTSFVRRTLIYGFFDRLDAGESVEVVAGFFDGLAALAGVTLGGLAERLGLSPSELTDLREGRRPIPFLVKVSITESFTAQDMGPLILSLLPTG
;
A
#
# COMPACT_ATOMS: atom_id res chain seq x y z
N MET A 1 -38.95 24.93 53.88
CA MET A 1 -39.33 25.00 52.45
C MET A 1 -38.03 24.92 51.66
N PHE A 2 -37.63 23.72 51.25
CA PHE A 2 -36.37 23.46 50.54
C PHE A 2 -36.60 23.53 49.04
N GLY A 3 -35.68 24.17 48.31
CA GLY A 3 -35.73 24.25 46.85
C GLY A 3 -34.61 25.11 46.27
N LEU A 4 -33.36 24.75 46.56
CA LEU A 4 -32.23 25.13 45.71
C LEU A 4 -32.35 24.28 44.43
N SER A 5 -32.42 24.93 43.27
CA SER A 5 -32.07 24.28 42.01
C SER A 5 -31.20 25.26 41.25
N GLU A 6 -29.89 25.14 41.48
CA GLU A 6 -28.89 25.66 40.55
C GLU A 6 -29.18 25.05 39.19
N ALA A 7 -29.57 25.89 38.24
CA ALA A 7 -29.60 25.50 36.84
C ALA A 7 -28.16 25.20 36.44
N ALA A 8 -27.81 23.92 36.44
CA ALA A 8 -26.56 23.41 35.93
C ALA A 8 -26.33 24.02 34.54
N VAL A 9 -25.26 24.81 34.43
CA VAL A 9 -24.70 25.22 33.15
C VAL A 9 -24.36 23.92 32.42
N VAL A 10 -25.25 23.50 31.52
CA VAL A 10 -24.97 22.40 30.61
C VAL A 10 -23.79 22.86 29.78
N ALA A 11 -22.61 22.38 30.16
CA ALA A 11 -21.43 22.44 29.33
C ALA A 11 -21.82 21.78 28.01
N LYS A 12 -22.03 22.60 26.97
CA LYS A 12 -22.08 22.10 25.61
C LYS A 12 -20.75 21.39 25.39
N GLU A 13 -20.81 20.08 25.25
CA GLU A 13 -19.68 19.26 24.83
C GLU A 13 -19.00 19.94 23.61
N PRO A 14 -17.66 20.01 23.58
CA PRO A 14 -16.97 20.62 22.46
C PRO A 14 -17.28 19.78 21.23
N VAL A 15 -17.82 20.43 20.20
CA VAL A 15 -17.96 19.87 18.85
C VAL A 15 -16.65 19.16 18.50
N ARG A 16 -16.68 17.84 18.29
CA ARG A 16 -15.52 17.04 17.89
C ARG A 16 -14.87 17.72 16.67
N TYR A 17 -13.79 18.46 16.89
CA TYR A 17 -13.03 19.12 15.83
C TYR A 17 -12.41 18.02 14.96
N LEU A 18 -13.07 17.69 13.84
CA LEU A 18 -12.48 16.90 12.77
C LEU A 18 -11.33 17.72 12.20
N SER A 19 -10.11 17.49 12.69
CA SER A 19 -8.90 18.04 12.08
C SER A 19 -8.82 17.64 10.60
N SER A 20 -8.16 18.43 9.78
CA SER A 20 -7.99 18.21 8.35
C SER A 20 -7.33 16.85 8.11
N ARG A 21 -6.43 16.45 9.02
CA ARG A 21 -5.81 15.12 9.04
C ARG A 21 -6.83 14.00 9.27
N SER A 22 -7.68 14.12 10.29
CA SER A 22 -8.68 13.07 10.58
C SER A 22 -9.74 12.96 9.47
N LYS A 23 -10.13 14.10 8.88
CA LYS A 23 -11.00 14.13 7.70
C LYS A 23 -10.33 13.57 6.45
N PHE A 24 -9.03 13.79 6.26
CA PHE A 24 -8.31 13.17 5.16
C PHE A 24 -8.39 11.64 5.24
N PHE A 25 -8.13 11.05 6.41
CA PHE A 25 -8.16 9.59 6.57
C PHE A 25 -9.56 8.98 6.44
N SER A 26 -10.64 9.71 6.76
CA SER A 26 -12.00 9.22 6.52
C SER A 26 -12.40 9.22 5.04
N LEU A 27 -11.79 10.08 4.22
CA LEU A 27 -12.10 10.22 2.79
C LEU A 27 -11.12 9.49 1.87
N ALA A 28 -9.86 9.32 2.30
CA ALA A 28 -8.77 8.74 1.50
C ALA A 28 -9.08 7.37 0.87
N PRO A 29 -9.77 6.42 1.53
CA PRO A 29 -10.04 5.10 0.95
C PRO A 29 -10.84 5.14 -0.36
N ASN A 30 -11.73 6.13 -0.52
CA ASN A 30 -12.57 6.28 -1.71
C ASN A 30 -11.95 7.21 -2.76
N GLY A 31 -10.75 7.73 -2.49
CA GLY A 31 -10.18 8.85 -3.23
C GLY A 31 -10.91 10.16 -2.95
N LEU A 32 -10.19 11.27 -3.09
CA LEU A 32 -10.72 12.60 -2.83
C LEU A 32 -11.09 13.30 -4.14
N SER A 33 -12.31 13.80 -4.21
CA SER A 33 -12.77 14.71 -5.26
C SER A 33 -12.08 16.08 -5.18
N ASN A 34 -12.20 16.89 -6.22
CA ASN A 34 -11.64 18.24 -6.23
C ASN A 34 -12.27 19.13 -5.14
N SER A 35 -13.57 18.97 -4.87
CA SER A 35 -14.26 19.72 -3.81
C SER A 35 -13.77 19.31 -2.43
N GLN A 36 -13.56 18.01 -2.19
CA GLN A 36 -13.00 17.50 -0.92
C GLN A 36 -11.56 17.98 -0.69
N TRP A 37 -10.75 18.08 -1.75
CA TRP A 37 -9.41 18.67 -1.65
C TRP A 37 -9.44 20.16 -1.30
N ALA A 38 -10.35 20.94 -1.90
CA ALA A 38 -10.53 22.34 -1.55
C ALA A 38 -11.00 22.52 -0.10
N GLU A 39 -11.88 21.63 0.36
CA GLU A 39 -12.36 21.62 1.75
C GLU A 39 -11.24 21.30 2.75
N LEU A 40 -10.38 20.32 2.45
CA LEU A 40 -9.21 20.03 3.28
C LEU A 40 -8.21 21.18 3.33
N MET A 41 -8.00 21.86 2.19
CA MET A 41 -7.15 23.05 2.13
C MET A 41 -7.67 24.15 3.06
N ASP A 42 -8.98 24.39 3.06
CA ASP A 42 -9.60 25.41 3.91
C ASP A 42 -9.65 25.01 5.38
N LEU A 43 -9.88 23.74 5.70
CA LEU A 43 -9.77 23.23 7.07
C LEU A 43 -8.36 23.38 7.63
N LEU A 44 -7.34 22.96 6.86
CA LEU A 44 -5.93 23.14 7.24
C LEU A 44 -5.62 24.62 7.48
N ARG A 45 -6.10 25.51 6.62
CA ARG A 45 -5.92 26.97 6.78
C ARG A 45 -6.50 27.46 8.11
N VAL A 46 -7.73 27.05 8.43
CA VAL A 46 -8.41 27.44 9.67
C VAL A 46 -7.69 26.89 10.90
N GLU A 47 -7.31 25.61 10.87
CA GLU A 47 -6.60 24.93 11.96
C GLU A 47 -5.26 25.59 12.29
N GLN A 48 -4.54 26.03 11.27
CA GLN A 48 -3.25 26.69 11.45
C GLN A 48 -3.36 28.20 11.67
N GLY A 49 -4.57 28.77 11.68
CA GLY A 49 -4.80 30.21 11.80
C GLY A 49 -4.20 31.02 10.65
N TRP A 50 -4.08 30.43 9.46
CA TRP A 50 -3.41 31.05 8.32
C TRP A 50 -4.32 32.00 7.53
N THR A 51 -3.73 33.08 7.04
CA THR A 51 -4.27 33.89 5.95
C THR A 51 -4.11 33.17 4.61
N ASP A 52 -4.87 33.58 3.59
CA ASP A 52 -4.73 33.03 2.23
C ASP A 52 -3.31 33.24 1.66
N THR A 53 -2.64 34.33 2.05
CA THR A 53 -1.25 34.60 1.68
C THR A 53 -0.30 33.56 2.28
N GLN A 54 -0.45 33.26 3.58
CA GLN A 54 0.36 32.25 4.26
C GLN A 54 0.08 30.85 3.71
N LEU A 55 -1.19 30.50 3.53
CA LEU A 55 -1.59 29.25 2.87
C LEU A 55 -0.90 29.12 1.52
N GLY A 56 -1.02 30.12 0.65
CA GLY A 56 -0.42 30.11 -0.69
C GLY A 56 1.09 29.89 -0.67
N LYS A 57 1.80 30.50 0.30
CA LYS A 57 3.24 30.29 0.51
C LYS A 57 3.54 28.84 0.91
N HIS A 58 2.75 28.26 1.83
CA HIS A 58 2.96 26.90 2.32
C HIS A 58 2.65 25.81 1.27
N ILE A 59 1.60 26.00 0.47
CA ILE A 59 1.19 25.00 -0.53
C ILE A 59 1.72 25.31 -1.95
N GLY A 60 2.38 26.46 -2.13
CA GLY A 60 3.08 26.85 -3.34
C GLY A 60 2.16 27.24 -4.50
N ILE A 61 1.07 27.95 -4.22
CA ILE A 61 0.14 28.49 -5.23
C ILE A 61 -0.27 29.93 -4.88
N SER A 62 -0.68 30.72 -5.89
CA SER A 62 -1.08 32.11 -5.68
C SER A 62 -2.47 32.24 -5.03
N ILE A 63 -2.76 33.39 -4.42
CA ILE A 63 -4.08 33.70 -3.84
C ILE A 63 -5.19 33.60 -4.90
N SER A 64 -4.92 34.05 -6.13
CA SER A 64 -5.86 33.91 -7.24
C SER A 64 -6.18 32.43 -7.52
N MET A 65 -5.15 31.58 -7.54
CA MET A 65 -5.35 30.14 -7.72
C MET A 65 -6.11 29.50 -6.56
N ILE A 66 -5.87 29.91 -5.31
CA ILE A 66 -6.65 29.45 -4.14
C ILE A 66 -8.12 29.74 -4.36
N ARG A 67 -8.48 30.97 -4.76
CA ARG A 67 -9.86 31.36 -5.05
C ARG A 67 -10.47 30.50 -6.16
N GLN A 68 -9.76 30.31 -7.26
CA GLN A 68 -10.21 29.47 -8.38
C GLN A 68 -10.45 28.01 -7.95
N CYS A 69 -9.62 27.47 -7.04
CA CYS A 69 -9.80 26.12 -6.50
C CYS A 69 -11.04 26.04 -5.60
N ARG A 70 -11.29 27.05 -4.76
CA ARG A 70 -12.47 27.09 -3.88
C ARG A 70 -13.78 27.11 -4.65
N ILE A 71 -13.85 27.90 -5.72
CA ILE A 71 -15.04 27.97 -6.59
C ILE A 71 -15.10 26.83 -7.62
N GLN A 72 -14.19 25.84 -7.51
CA GLN A 72 -14.12 24.66 -8.38
C GLN A 72 -13.92 24.97 -9.88
N MET A 73 -13.43 26.17 -10.21
CA MET A 73 -13.07 26.54 -11.59
C MET A 73 -11.88 25.72 -12.10
N ARG A 74 -11.01 25.26 -11.19
CA ARG A 74 -9.89 24.35 -11.48
C ARG A 74 -9.59 23.44 -10.30
N PRO A 75 -8.99 22.26 -10.53
CA PRO A 75 -8.50 21.41 -9.46
C PRO A 75 -7.24 22.00 -8.80
N LEU A 76 -7.01 21.64 -7.54
CA LEU A 76 -5.73 21.83 -6.88
C LEU A 76 -4.62 21.08 -7.64
N PRO A 77 -3.48 21.73 -7.94
CA PRO A 77 -2.35 21.05 -8.57
C PRO A 77 -1.85 19.88 -7.70
N PRO A 78 -1.36 18.77 -8.29
CA PRO A 78 -0.85 17.63 -7.53
C PRO A 78 0.24 18.01 -6.50
N ALA A 79 1.18 18.88 -6.89
CA ALA A 79 2.21 19.36 -5.97
C ALA A 79 1.65 20.13 -4.76
N ALA A 80 0.56 20.89 -4.95
CA ALA A 80 -0.13 21.57 -3.86
C ALA A 80 -0.83 20.56 -2.93
N LYS A 81 -1.45 19.51 -3.48
CA LYS A 81 -2.06 18.42 -2.71
C LYS A 81 -1.02 17.68 -1.84
N VAL A 82 0.16 17.38 -2.40
CA VAL A 82 1.27 16.76 -1.64
C VAL A 82 1.73 17.68 -0.49
N ARG A 83 1.87 18.99 -0.73
CA ARG A 83 2.23 19.95 0.32
C ARG A 83 1.15 20.10 1.39
N ILE A 84 -0.13 20.00 1.02
CA ILE A 84 -1.24 19.93 1.99
C ILE A 84 -1.08 18.69 2.86
N LEU A 85 -0.83 17.51 2.29
CA LEU A 85 -0.60 16.28 3.07
C LEU A 85 0.57 16.43 4.05
N ALA A 86 1.70 16.98 3.59
CA ALA A 86 2.86 17.24 4.43
C ALA A 86 2.52 18.23 5.57
N ALA A 87 1.81 19.31 5.28
CA ALA A 87 1.39 20.31 6.27
C ALA A 87 0.39 19.77 7.29
N MET A 88 -0.39 18.73 6.94
CA MET A 88 -1.26 18.00 7.87
C MET A 88 -0.50 16.99 8.74
N GLY A 89 0.80 16.79 8.53
CA GLY A 89 1.57 15.74 9.20
C GLY A 89 1.15 14.32 8.77
N VAL A 90 0.65 14.16 7.53
CA VAL A 90 0.43 12.85 6.93
C VAL A 90 1.76 12.30 6.45
N GLU A 91 2.07 11.06 6.83
CA GLU A 91 3.27 10.38 6.37
C GLU A 91 3.22 10.16 4.85
N MET A 92 4.32 10.48 4.16
CA MET A 92 4.43 10.38 2.69
C MET A 92 4.66 8.93 2.25
N THR A 93 3.61 8.12 2.39
CA THR A 93 3.56 6.75 1.88
C THR A 93 3.06 6.72 0.44
N ARG A 94 3.31 5.61 -0.26
CA ARG A 94 2.79 5.37 -1.62
C ARG A 94 1.29 5.68 -1.73
N SER A 95 0.49 5.17 -0.79
CA SER A 95 -0.97 5.36 -0.77
C SER A 95 -1.36 6.83 -0.63
N SER A 96 -0.66 7.58 0.24
CA SER A 96 -0.91 9.03 0.41
C SER A 96 -0.56 9.83 -0.86
N LEU A 97 0.51 9.46 -1.56
CA LEU A 97 0.94 10.10 -2.79
C LEU A 97 -0.03 9.80 -3.94
N ILE A 98 -0.47 8.53 -4.07
CA ILE A 98 -1.48 8.13 -5.05
C ILE A 98 -2.76 8.96 -4.86
N ALA A 99 -3.20 9.19 -3.61
CA ALA A 99 -4.39 9.99 -3.34
C ALA A 99 -4.32 11.42 -3.92
N ALA A 100 -3.11 12.00 -4.00
CA ALA A 100 -2.86 13.34 -4.54
C ALA A 100 -2.80 13.42 -6.07
N LEU A 101 -2.69 12.28 -6.78
CA LEU A 101 -2.60 12.24 -8.23
C LEU A 101 -3.96 12.46 -8.93
N PRO A 102 -3.98 12.88 -10.21
CA PRO A 102 -5.19 12.86 -11.04
C PRO A 102 -5.71 11.44 -11.29
N SER A 103 -7.02 11.27 -11.53
CA SER A 103 -7.65 9.95 -11.75
C SER A 103 -6.94 9.15 -12.85
N ALA A 104 -6.70 9.75 -14.02
CA ALA A 104 -6.01 9.06 -15.13
C ALA A 104 -4.64 8.49 -14.74
N VAL A 105 -3.91 9.15 -13.85
CA VAL A 105 -2.60 8.67 -13.37
C VAL A 105 -2.80 7.58 -12.31
N LYS A 106 -3.82 7.69 -11.45
CA LYS A 106 -4.18 6.61 -10.51
C LYS A 106 -4.54 5.34 -11.28
N ASP A 107 -5.37 5.46 -12.30
CA ASP A 107 -5.81 4.34 -13.13
C ASP A 107 -4.62 3.69 -13.86
N ALA A 108 -3.69 4.51 -14.39
CA ALA A 108 -2.46 4.03 -14.98
C ALA A 108 -1.54 3.31 -13.97
N VAL A 109 -1.42 3.82 -12.74
CA VAL A 109 -0.66 3.17 -11.67
C VAL A 109 -1.29 1.84 -11.27
N VAL A 110 -2.62 1.79 -11.14
CA VAL A 110 -3.36 0.54 -10.84
C VAL A 110 -3.21 -0.45 -11.99
N ALA A 111 -3.27 0.00 -13.25
CA ALA A 111 -3.07 -0.85 -14.41
C ALA A 111 -1.63 -1.39 -14.49
N ALA A 112 -0.62 -0.56 -14.21
CA ALA A 112 0.78 -0.98 -14.16
C ALA A 112 1.04 -1.97 -13.01
N ASP A 113 0.43 -1.77 -11.85
CA ASP A 113 0.47 -2.71 -10.72
C ASP A 113 -0.19 -4.04 -11.10
N GLY A 114 -1.34 -3.99 -11.77
CA GLY A 114 -2.04 -5.16 -12.29
C GLY A 114 -1.20 -5.96 -13.28
N GLN A 115 -0.53 -5.27 -14.22
CA GLN A 115 0.38 -5.90 -15.17
C GLN A 115 1.61 -6.49 -14.49
N THR A 116 2.20 -5.80 -13.52
CA THR A 116 3.35 -6.30 -12.75
C THR A 116 2.96 -7.52 -11.92
N SER A 117 1.79 -7.51 -11.29
CA SER A 117 1.25 -8.65 -10.56
C SER A 117 0.93 -9.83 -11.48
N PHE A 118 0.43 -9.56 -12.69
CA PHE A 118 0.14 -10.58 -13.70
C PHE A 118 1.43 -11.23 -14.21
N VAL A 119 2.40 -10.42 -14.66
CA VAL A 119 3.71 -10.91 -15.15
C VAL A 119 4.43 -11.71 -14.07
N ARG A 120 4.38 -11.27 -12.81
CA ARG A 120 5.00 -12.03 -11.72
C ARG A 120 4.26 -13.32 -11.40
N ARG A 121 2.91 -13.36 -11.46
CA ARG A 121 2.16 -14.63 -11.34
C ARG A 121 2.48 -15.57 -12.49
N THR A 122 2.56 -15.08 -13.72
CA THR A 122 2.96 -15.87 -14.89
C THR A 122 4.40 -16.39 -14.74
N LEU A 123 5.33 -15.59 -14.21
CA LEU A 123 6.69 -16.01 -13.90
C LEU A 123 6.71 -17.15 -12.87
N ILE A 124 5.97 -17.02 -11.78
CA ILE A 124 5.94 -18.01 -10.69
C ILE A 124 5.30 -19.32 -11.18
N TYR A 125 4.13 -19.25 -11.82
CA TYR A 125 3.47 -20.46 -12.34
C TYR A 125 4.30 -21.11 -13.46
N GLY A 126 4.86 -20.31 -14.39
CA GLY A 126 5.75 -20.84 -15.42
C GLY A 126 7.04 -21.45 -14.85
N PHE A 127 7.55 -20.94 -13.72
CA PHE A 127 8.68 -21.55 -13.03
C PHE A 127 8.27 -22.87 -12.36
N PHE A 128 7.10 -22.94 -11.72
CA PHE A 128 6.58 -24.21 -11.19
C PHE A 128 6.39 -25.26 -12.27
N ASP A 129 5.94 -24.87 -13.47
CA ASP A 129 5.80 -25.78 -14.60
C ASP A 129 7.17 -26.31 -15.05
N ARG A 130 8.22 -25.48 -15.00
CA ARG A 130 9.60 -25.92 -15.26
C ARG A 130 10.10 -26.90 -14.21
N LEU A 131 9.90 -26.60 -12.92
CA LEU A 131 10.30 -27.51 -11.83
C LEU A 131 9.62 -28.88 -12.00
N ASP A 132 8.32 -28.91 -12.32
CA ASP A 132 7.59 -30.15 -12.56
C ASP A 132 8.02 -30.88 -13.85
N ALA A 133 8.49 -30.14 -14.86
CA ALA A 133 9.01 -30.71 -16.10
C ALA A 133 10.39 -31.36 -15.95
N GLY A 134 10.99 -31.31 -14.76
CA GLY A 134 12.25 -31.98 -14.45
C GLY A 134 13.48 -31.08 -14.58
N GLU A 135 13.44 -29.90 -13.97
CA GLU A 135 14.65 -29.07 -13.76
C GLU A 135 15.71 -29.82 -12.95
N SER A 136 16.96 -29.35 -13.05
CA SER A 136 18.08 -29.92 -12.29
C SER A 136 17.84 -29.88 -10.79
N VAL A 137 18.34 -30.90 -10.08
CA VAL A 137 18.21 -31.03 -8.61
C VAL A 137 18.78 -29.79 -7.92
N GLU A 138 19.83 -29.20 -8.47
CA GLU A 138 20.44 -27.96 -7.97
C GLU A 138 19.47 -26.77 -8.02
N VAL A 139 18.69 -26.65 -9.08
CA VAL A 139 17.68 -25.58 -9.24
C VAL A 139 16.51 -25.80 -8.27
N VAL A 140 16.02 -27.04 -8.16
CA VAL A 140 14.92 -27.39 -7.25
C VAL A 140 15.35 -27.17 -5.79
N ALA A 141 16.51 -27.70 -5.40
CA ALA A 141 17.07 -27.51 -4.06
C ALA A 141 17.35 -26.03 -3.77
N GLY A 142 17.96 -25.31 -4.71
CA GLY A 142 18.25 -23.88 -4.60
C GLY A 142 16.98 -23.03 -4.44
N PHE A 143 15.87 -23.44 -5.06
CA PHE A 143 14.59 -22.77 -4.87
C PHE A 143 14.06 -22.93 -3.44
N PHE A 144 14.01 -24.16 -2.90
CA PHE A 144 13.56 -24.37 -1.51
C PHE A 144 14.51 -23.76 -0.49
N ASP A 145 15.82 -23.78 -0.74
CA ASP A 145 16.82 -23.15 0.13
C ASP A 145 16.65 -21.63 0.13
N GLY A 146 16.39 -21.04 -1.03
CA GLY A 146 16.05 -19.63 -1.16
C GLY A 146 14.75 -19.25 -0.45
N LEU A 147 13.71 -20.08 -0.53
CA LEU A 147 12.47 -19.87 0.23
C LEU A 147 12.70 -19.91 1.74
N ALA A 148 13.52 -20.85 2.23
CA ALA A 148 13.88 -20.93 3.64
C ALA A 148 14.65 -19.67 4.09
N ALA A 149 15.59 -19.21 3.27
CA ALA A 149 16.35 -17.98 3.51
C ALA A 149 15.45 -16.73 3.54
N LEU A 150 14.52 -16.59 2.58
CA LEU A 150 13.55 -15.50 2.54
C LEU A 150 12.64 -15.49 3.77
N ALA A 151 12.24 -16.67 4.26
CA ALA A 151 11.43 -16.80 5.46
C ALA A 151 12.24 -16.66 6.77
N GLY A 152 13.57 -16.64 6.70
CA GLY A 152 14.43 -16.61 7.89
C GLY A 152 14.31 -17.87 8.75
N VAL A 153 13.99 -19.01 8.14
CA VAL A 153 13.77 -20.30 8.83
C VAL A 153 14.72 -21.37 8.31
N THR A 154 14.86 -22.45 9.08
CA THR A 154 15.53 -23.67 8.62
C THR A 154 14.65 -24.42 7.62
N LEU A 155 15.21 -25.37 6.87
CA LEU A 155 14.42 -26.24 5.99
C LEU A 155 13.32 -27.01 6.74
N GLY A 156 13.56 -27.39 8.00
CA GLY A 156 12.52 -27.97 8.85
C GLY A 156 11.36 -27.01 9.09
N GLY A 157 11.66 -25.74 9.42
CA GLY A 157 10.64 -24.71 9.59
C GLY A 157 9.92 -24.36 8.28
N LEU A 158 10.60 -24.46 7.13
CA LEU A 158 9.95 -24.33 5.83
C LEU A 158 8.99 -25.50 5.56
N ALA A 159 9.39 -26.74 5.88
CA ALA A 159 8.54 -27.92 5.72
C ALA A 159 7.24 -27.76 6.53
N GLU A 160 7.35 -27.39 7.81
CA GLU A 160 6.18 -27.14 8.66
C GLU A 160 5.26 -26.05 8.09
N ARG A 161 5.85 -24.94 7.62
CA ARG A 161 5.11 -23.82 7.03
C ARG A 161 4.36 -24.21 5.75
N LEU A 162 4.91 -25.13 4.97
CA LEU A 162 4.31 -25.64 3.74
C LEU A 162 3.39 -26.85 3.97
N GLY A 163 3.21 -27.28 5.23
CA GLY A 163 2.40 -28.46 5.56
C GLY A 163 3.02 -29.78 5.09
N LEU A 164 4.35 -29.84 5.01
CA LEU A 164 5.12 -31.00 4.58
C LEU A 164 5.86 -31.64 5.76
N SER A 165 6.07 -32.95 5.69
CA SER A 165 7.07 -33.60 6.53
C SER A 165 8.51 -33.30 6.04
N PRO A 166 9.54 -33.40 6.91
CA PRO A 166 10.93 -33.18 6.50
C PRO A 166 11.41 -34.14 5.39
N SER A 167 10.95 -35.40 5.41
CA SER A 167 11.25 -36.38 4.36
C SER A 167 10.63 -35.98 3.03
N GLU A 168 9.40 -35.46 3.06
CA GLU A 168 8.71 -35.00 1.86
C GLU A 168 9.35 -33.78 1.22
N LEU A 169 9.82 -32.82 2.04
CA LEU A 169 10.60 -31.69 1.54
C LEU A 169 11.92 -32.17 0.93
N THR A 170 12.56 -33.18 1.51
CA THR A 170 13.81 -33.76 0.99
C THR A 170 13.56 -34.44 -0.37
N ASP A 171 12.52 -35.26 -0.48
CA ASP A 171 12.17 -35.92 -1.75
C ASP A 171 11.83 -34.91 -2.86
N LEU A 172 11.19 -33.78 -2.51
CA LEU A 172 10.96 -32.69 -3.45
C LEU A 172 12.26 -32.00 -3.88
N ARG A 173 13.15 -31.67 -2.92
CA ARG A 173 14.44 -31.03 -3.20
C ARG A 173 15.33 -31.91 -4.08
N GLU A 174 15.26 -33.22 -3.91
CA GLU A 174 16.00 -34.19 -4.72
C GLU A 174 15.35 -34.50 -6.08
N GLY A 175 14.24 -33.85 -6.43
CA GLY A 175 13.55 -34.05 -7.70
C GLY A 175 12.91 -35.43 -7.85
N ARG A 176 12.73 -36.18 -6.75
CA ARG A 176 12.15 -37.54 -6.77
C ARG A 176 10.65 -37.54 -7.06
N ARG A 177 9.98 -36.40 -6.86
CA ARG A 177 8.56 -36.20 -7.16
C ARG A 177 8.28 -34.74 -7.53
N PRO A 178 7.25 -34.47 -8.35
CA PRO A 178 6.83 -33.11 -8.69
C PRO A 178 6.24 -32.39 -7.47
N ILE A 179 6.18 -31.05 -7.53
CA ILE A 179 5.68 -30.25 -6.41
C ILE A 179 4.15 -30.33 -6.37
N PRO A 180 3.54 -30.82 -5.28
CA PRO A 180 2.09 -30.91 -5.19
C PRO A 180 1.42 -29.53 -5.32
N PHE A 181 0.26 -29.49 -5.97
CA PHE A 181 -0.49 -28.25 -6.17
C PHE A 181 -0.73 -27.46 -4.86
N LEU A 182 -1.10 -28.16 -3.78
CA LEU A 182 -1.32 -27.53 -2.47
C LEU A 182 -0.06 -26.87 -1.90
N VAL A 183 1.11 -27.44 -2.18
CA VAL A 183 2.40 -26.85 -1.79
C VAL A 183 2.66 -25.59 -2.61
N LYS A 184 2.40 -25.61 -3.92
CA LYS A 184 2.53 -24.42 -4.78
C LYS A 184 1.60 -23.29 -4.31
N VAL A 185 0.36 -23.61 -3.97
CA VAL A 185 -0.60 -22.66 -3.39
C VAL A 185 -0.04 -22.09 -2.08
N SER A 186 0.38 -22.95 -1.15
CA SER A 186 0.98 -22.53 0.13
C SER A 186 2.21 -21.64 -0.05
N ILE A 187 3.07 -21.92 -1.04
CA ILE A 187 4.20 -21.05 -1.41
C ILE A 187 3.69 -19.69 -1.91
N THR A 188 2.72 -19.66 -2.82
CA THR A 188 2.18 -18.39 -3.36
C THR A 188 1.39 -17.56 -2.35
N GLU A 189 0.88 -18.18 -1.28
CA GLU A 189 0.24 -17.50 -0.15
C GLU A 189 1.27 -17.03 0.89
N SER A 190 2.33 -17.81 1.09
CA SER A 190 3.36 -17.54 2.11
C SER A 190 4.41 -16.52 1.67
N PHE A 191 4.65 -16.40 0.37
CA PHE A 191 5.71 -15.56 -0.20
C PHE A 191 5.13 -14.59 -1.20
N THR A 192 5.59 -13.33 -1.15
CA THR A 192 5.11 -12.36 -2.14
C THR A 192 5.83 -12.57 -3.47
N ALA A 193 5.19 -12.11 -4.54
CA ALA A 193 5.81 -12.14 -5.85
C ALA A 193 7.04 -11.21 -5.96
N GLN A 194 7.19 -10.27 -5.03
CA GLN A 194 8.38 -9.41 -4.92
C GLN A 194 9.57 -10.17 -4.34
N ASP A 195 9.33 -11.14 -3.46
CA ASP A 195 10.37 -11.94 -2.82
C ASP A 195 10.81 -13.10 -3.73
N MET A 196 9.82 -13.80 -4.33
CA MET A 196 10.10 -14.95 -5.19
C MET A 196 10.70 -14.57 -6.55
N GLY A 197 10.36 -13.40 -7.10
CA GLY A 197 10.83 -12.99 -8.43
C GLY A 197 12.36 -12.99 -8.57
N PRO A 198 13.10 -12.27 -7.70
CA PRO A 198 14.57 -12.29 -7.71
C PRO A 198 15.16 -13.68 -7.50
N LEU A 199 14.58 -14.49 -6.60
CA LEU A 199 15.02 -15.87 -6.37
C LEU A 199 14.90 -16.71 -7.65
N ILE A 200 13.73 -16.70 -8.28
CA ILE A 200 13.48 -17.44 -9.52
C ILE A 200 14.48 -17.01 -10.59
N LEU A 201 14.65 -15.70 -10.82
CA LEU A 201 15.57 -15.18 -11.84
C LEU A 201 17.04 -15.57 -11.58
N SER A 202 17.44 -15.71 -10.31
CA SER A 202 18.80 -16.14 -9.95
C SER A 202 19.07 -17.63 -10.24
N LEU A 203 18.01 -18.43 -10.35
CA LEU A 203 18.07 -19.88 -10.60
C LEU A 203 17.85 -20.23 -12.06
N LEU A 204 17.33 -19.30 -12.86
CA LEU A 204 17.24 -19.48 -14.30
C LEU A 204 18.64 -19.40 -14.91
N PRO A 205 19.00 -20.29 -15.85
CA PRO A 205 20.26 -20.17 -16.57
C PRO A 205 20.32 -18.79 -17.23
N THR A 206 21.36 -18.02 -16.89
CA THR A 206 21.72 -16.83 -17.65
C THR A 206 22.13 -17.32 -19.04
N GLY A 207 21.26 -17.09 -20.03
CA GLY A 207 21.57 -17.36 -21.44
C GLY A 207 22.81 -16.62 -21.92
#